data_AF-A0A2B7ZCL2-F1
#
_entry.id   AF-A0A2B7ZCL2-F1
#
_cell.length_a   1.000
_cell.length_b   1.000
_cell.length_c   1.000
_cell.angle_alpha   90.00
_cell.angle_beta   90.00
_cell.angle_gamma   90.00
#
_symmetry.space_group_name_H-M   'P 1'
#
loop_
_entity.id
_entity.type
_entity.pdbx_description
1 polymer ?
#
loop_
_entity_poly.entity_id
_entity_poly.type
_entity_poly.pdbx_seq_one_letter_code
_entity_poly.pdbx_strand_id
1 'polypeptide(L)'
;MSAPTPIADTPITLRNWHKHVNWLNTFFILGVPLYGCIQAFWVTLQLKTAVWAVIYYFFTGLGITAGYHRLWAHRCYSATLPLRIWLAAAGGGSVQGSIRWWARGHRAHHRYTDTEKDPYSVRKGFLYSHFGWMIMKQNPKLLGRTDISDLNQDPVVVWQHQHYLLTVSIMGLAVPMLVAGLGWGDWWGGFIYSGILRIFFIQQATFCVNSLAHWLGEQPFDDRNSPRDHVVTAIVTLGEGYHNFHHEFPSDYRNAIEWYQYDPTKWAIWLWKQVGLAHNLKQFRSNEIEKGRLQQLQKKVDKKRTQLDWGTPLEELPVMEWEEYVEQAKERGLVTIAGVVHDVTGFIKEHPGGKAMIQSGIGKDATAIFNGGVYSHSNAAHNLLSTMRVGVIRGGAEVEIWKRASKEGNAI
;
A
#
# COMPACT_ATOMS: atom_id res chain seq x y z
N MET A 1 -32.25 -27.80 18.17
CA MET A 1 -32.30 -26.34 18.40
C MET A 1 -31.06 -25.73 17.76
N SER A 2 -31.21 -24.82 16.80
CA SER A 2 -30.08 -24.08 16.21
C SER A 2 -29.41 -23.23 17.29
N ALA A 3 -28.07 -23.18 17.30
CA ALA A 3 -27.34 -22.31 18.22
C ALA A 3 -27.77 -20.84 17.98
N PRO A 4 -27.95 -20.03 19.03
CA PRO A 4 -28.31 -18.63 18.87
C PRO A 4 -27.27 -17.90 18.02
N THR A 5 -27.74 -17.07 17.09
CA THR A 5 -26.90 -16.24 16.24
C THR A 5 -25.96 -15.39 17.12
N PRO A 6 -24.64 -15.40 16.86
CA PRO A 6 -23.70 -14.57 17.59
C PRO A 6 -24.13 -13.10 17.57
N ILE A 7 -24.01 -12.39 18.70
CA ILE A 7 -24.42 -10.97 18.78
C ILE A 7 -23.75 -10.12 17.69
N ALA A 8 -22.50 -10.45 17.32
CA ALA A 8 -21.74 -9.77 16.28
C ALA A 8 -22.41 -9.81 14.89
N ASP A 9 -23.27 -10.79 14.62
CA ASP A 9 -23.94 -10.95 13.33
C ASP A 9 -25.36 -10.34 13.33
N THR A 10 -25.80 -9.76 14.46
CA THR A 10 -27.10 -9.09 14.55
C THR A 10 -26.98 -7.60 14.22
N PRO A 11 -28.04 -6.94 13.69
CA PRO A 11 -28.02 -5.50 13.46
C PRO A 11 -27.85 -4.73 14.78
N ILE A 12 -27.03 -3.67 14.75
CA ILE A 12 -26.88 -2.76 15.88
C ILE A 12 -28.11 -1.86 15.96
N THR A 13 -28.74 -1.81 17.12
CA THR A 13 -29.90 -0.99 17.46
C THR A 13 -29.65 -0.25 18.77
N LEU A 14 -30.45 0.77 19.06
CA LEU A 14 -30.41 1.49 20.34
C LEU A 14 -30.61 0.56 21.55
N ARG A 15 -31.29 -0.59 21.38
CA ARG A 15 -31.56 -1.54 22.47
C ARG A 15 -30.44 -2.55 22.71
N ASN A 16 -29.60 -2.84 21.72
CA ASN A 16 -28.59 -3.91 21.83
C ASN A 16 -27.14 -3.43 21.64
N TRP A 17 -26.86 -2.19 21.25
CA TRP A 17 -25.49 -1.71 20.95
C TRP A 17 -24.46 -2.07 22.03
N HIS A 18 -24.81 -1.93 23.31
CA HIS A 18 -23.95 -2.24 24.45
C HIS A 18 -23.53 -3.72 24.51
N LYS A 19 -24.31 -4.63 23.90
CA LYS A 19 -23.99 -6.06 23.81
C LYS A 19 -22.92 -6.35 22.75
N HIS A 20 -22.81 -5.48 21.73
CA HIS A 20 -21.76 -5.56 20.70
C HIS A 20 -20.42 -5.01 21.19
N VAL A 21 -20.41 -4.21 22.25
CA VAL A 21 -19.17 -3.64 22.80
C VAL A 21 -18.43 -4.69 23.61
N ASN A 22 -17.12 -4.79 23.36
CA ASN A 22 -16.16 -5.48 24.21
C ASN A 22 -15.70 -4.51 25.31
N TRP A 23 -16.44 -4.48 26.41
CA TRP A 23 -16.21 -3.54 27.51
C TRP A 23 -14.83 -3.66 28.16
N LEU A 24 -14.26 -4.87 28.20
CA LEU A 24 -12.91 -5.08 28.74
C LEU A 24 -11.86 -4.36 27.88
N ASN A 25 -11.89 -4.60 26.56
CA ASN A 25 -10.98 -3.92 25.64
C ASN A 25 -11.24 -2.41 25.61
N THR A 26 -12.51 -2.00 25.68
CA THR A 26 -12.91 -0.58 25.71
C THR A 26 -12.32 0.12 26.92
N PHE A 27 -12.36 -0.50 28.11
CA PHE A 27 -11.75 0.05 29.31
C PHE A 27 -10.24 0.27 29.14
N PHE A 28 -9.51 -0.69 28.58
CA PHE A 28 -8.06 -0.55 28.40
C PHE A 28 -7.67 0.40 27.28
N ILE A 29 -8.43 0.47 26.18
CA ILE A 29 -8.11 1.29 25.00
C ILE A 29 -8.58 2.74 25.17
N LEU A 30 -9.69 2.97 25.86
CA LEU A 30 -10.27 4.31 26.02
C LEU A 30 -10.26 4.77 27.48
N GLY A 31 -10.64 3.90 28.41
CA GLY A 31 -10.76 4.25 29.83
C GLY A 31 -9.42 4.59 30.49
N VAL A 32 -8.41 3.73 30.32
CA VAL A 32 -7.07 3.95 30.90
C VAL A 32 -6.37 5.19 30.33
N PRO A 33 -6.36 5.43 29.00
CA PRO A 33 -5.85 6.69 28.46
C PRO A 33 -6.63 7.92 28.92
N LEU A 34 -7.97 7.83 29.00
CA LEU A 34 -8.80 8.92 29.52
C LEU A 34 -8.43 9.26 30.96
N TYR A 35 -8.20 8.25 31.80
CA TYR A 35 -7.67 8.45 33.15
C TYR A 35 -6.31 9.16 33.12
N GLY A 36 -5.38 8.76 32.23
CA GLY A 36 -4.11 9.45 32.05
C GLY A 36 -4.27 10.93 31.66
N CYS A 37 -5.17 11.24 30.73
CA CYS A 37 -5.47 12.62 30.32
C CYS A 37 -6.05 13.45 31.47
N ILE A 38 -6.94 12.84 32.26
CA ILE A 38 -7.52 13.46 33.45
C ILE A 38 -6.40 13.72 34.48
N GLN A 39 -5.56 12.74 34.79
CA GLN A 39 -4.46 12.91 35.74
C GLN A 39 -3.42 13.95 35.30
N ALA A 40 -3.23 14.16 33.99
CA ALA A 40 -2.32 15.18 33.47
C ALA A 40 -2.71 16.62 33.83
N PHE A 41 -3.93 16.88 34.34
CA PHE A 41 -4.30 18.19 34.91
C PHE A 41 -3.67 18.45 36.29
N TRP A 42 -3.29 17.40 37.03
CA TRP A 42 -2.73 17.52 38.39
C TRP A 42 -1.27 17.05 38.49
N VAL A 43 -0.82 16.18 37.58
CA VAL A 43 0.57 15.73 37.53
C VAL A 43 1.32 16.64 36.57
N THR A 44 2.33 17.37 37.05
CA THR A 44 3.12 18.28 36.20
C THR A 44 4.09 17.49 35.32
N LEU A 45 4.11 17.78 34.01
CA LEU A 45 5.08 17.17 33.09
C LEU A 45 6.47 17.77 33.31
N GLN A 46 7.37 17.03 33.95
CA GLN A 46 8.78 17.39 33.99
C GLN A 46 9.47 17.13 32.65
N LEU A 47 10.41 17.99 32.26
CA LEU A 47 11.14 17.83 30.99
C LEU A 47 11.89 16.49 30.90
N LYS A 48 12.52 16.04 31.99
CA LYS A 48 13.22 14.73 32.03
C LYS A 48 12.25 13.57 31.77
N THR A 49 11.06 13.63 32.35
CA THR A 49 9.98 12.66 32.13
C THR A 49 9.44 12.72 30.70
N ALA A 50 9.29 13.91 30.13
CA ALA A 50 8.88 14.07 28.73
C ALA A 50 9.88 13.42 27.77
N VAL A 51 11.18 13.71 27.95
CA VAL A 51 12.26 13.10 27.15
C VAL A 51 12.27 11.58 27.33
N TRP A 52 12.11 11.11 28.57
CA TRP A 52 12.02 9.68 28.85
C TRP A 52 10.82 9.01 28.19
N ALA A 53 9.64 9.65 28.22
CA ALA A 53 8.45 9.14 27.55
C ALA A 53 8.67 8.99 26.04
N VAL A 54 9.35 9.95 25.40
CA VAL A 54 9.70 9.88 23.96
C VAL A 54 10.71 8.77 23.69
N ILE A 55 11.78 8.64 24.48
CA ILE A 55 12.76 7.54 24.32
C ILE A 55 12.06 6.18 24.47
N TYR A 56 11.22 6.05 25.49
CA TYR A 56 10.51 4.81 25.78
C TYR A 56 9.39 4.50 24.77
N TYR A 57 8.83 5.53 24.12
CA TYR A 57 7.95 5.40 22.96
C TYR A 57 8.67 4.69 21.81
N PHE A 58 9.85 5.17 21.39
CA PHE A 58 10.62 4.51 20.33
C PHE A 58 11.12 3.12 20.74
N PHE A 59 11.51 2.95 22.01
CA PHE A 59 11.92 1.65 22.55
C PHE A 59 10.82 0.59 22.41
N THR A 60 9.61 0.91 22.88
CA THR A 60 8.46 -0.01 22.80
C THR A 60 7.93 -0.13 21.36
N GLY A 61 8.02 0.94 20.57
CA GLY A 61 7.71 0.93 19.14
C GLY A 61 8.57 -0.04 18.34
N LEU A 62 9.88 -0.09 18.57
CA LEU A 62 10.78 -1.07 17.95
C LEU A 62 10.41 -2.52 18.34
N GLY A 63 9.88 -2.73 19.56
CA GLY A 63 9.34 -4.02 19.96
C GLY A 63 8.19 -4.50 19.08
N ILE A 64 7.34 -3.58 18.60
CA ILE A 64 6.27 -3.86 17.64
C ILE A 64 6.84 -4.01 16.23
N THR A 65 7.51 -3.00 15.70
CA THR A 65 7.90 -2.95 14.28
C THR A 65 9.01 -3.95 13.96
N ALA A 66 10.09 -4.00 14.74
CA ALA A 66 11.16 -4.95 14.50
C ALA A 66 10.79 -6.36 15.01
N GLY A 67 10.17 -6.44 16.19
CA GLY A 67 9.83 -7.70 16.84
C GLY A 67 8.55 -8.31 16.28
N TYR A 68 7.40 -7.85 16.77
CA TYR A 68 6.10 -8.48 16.50
C TYR A 68 5.83 -8.61 14.99
N HIS A 69 6.14 -7.55 14.26
CA HIS A 69 5.88 -7.43 12.84
C HIS A 69 6.94 -8.14 11.98
N ARG A 70 8.14 -7.56 11.86
CA ARG A 70 9.15 -8.05 10.91
C ARG A 70 9.79 -9.38 11.33
N LEU A 71 10.05 -9.60 12.62
CA LEU A 71 10.66 -10.83 13.11
C LEU A 71 9.65 -11.99 13.20
N TRP A 72 8.56 -11.81 13.96
CA TRP A 72 7.64 -12.92 14.25
C TRP A 72 6.49 -13.06 13.25
N ALA A 73 5.85 -11.98 12.80
CA ALA A 73 4.74 -12.12 11.85
C ALA A 73 5.23 -12.49 10.45
N HIS A 74 6.28 -11.84 9.95
CA HIS A 74 6.76 -11.98 8.57
C HIS A 74 8.08 -12.73 8.39
N ARG A 75 8.81 -12.99 9.48
CA ARG A 75 10.10 -13.72 9.44
C ARG A 75 11.09 -13.10 8.45
N CYS A 76 11.16 -11.77 8.42
CA CYS A 76 12.02 -11.01 7.51
C CYS A 76 13.52 -11.13 7.86
N TYR A 77 13.82 -11.52 9.10
CA TYR A 77 15.18 -11.75 9.57
C TYR A 77 15.18 -12.74 10.73
N SER A 78 16.37 -13.14 11.17
CA SER A 78 16.57 -13.95 12.37
C SER A 78 17.35 -13.16 13.41
N ALA A 79 17.09 -13.43 14.69
CA ALA A 79 17.67 -12.69 15.80
C ALA A 79 18.28 -13.65 16.84
N THR A 80 19.37 -13.21 17.48
CA THR A 80 19.94 -13.90 18.64
C THR A 80 18.96 -13.91 19.82
N LEU A 81 19.16 -14.82 20.78
CA LEU A 81 18.28 -14.93 21.94
C LEU A 81 18.18 -13.63 22.76
N PRO A 82 19.26 -12.89 23.08
CA PRO A 82 19.16 -11.64 23.81
C PRO A 82 18.29 -10.61 23.10
N LEU A 83 18.46 -10.45 21.78
CA LEU A 83 17.64 -9.53 20.99
C LEU A 83 16.17 -9.96 20.98
N ARG A 84 15.88 -11.26 20.87
CA ARG A 84 14.51 -11.80 20.94
C ARG A 84 13.84 -11.52 22.28
N ILE A 85 14.55 -11.72 23.38
CA ILE A 85 14.03 -11.43 24.73
C ILE A 85 13.74 -9.93 24.87
N TRP A 86 14.68 -9.08 24.43
CA TRP A 86 14.50 -7.64 24.45
C TRP A 86 13.29 -7.18 23.62
N LEU A 87 13.16 -7.66 22.38
CA LEU A 87 12.02 -7.35 21.50
C LEU A 87 10.68 -7.84 22.10
N ALA A 88 10.68 -9.00 22.75
CA ALA A 88 9.47 -9.55 23.38
C ALA A 88 9.02 -8.71 24.59
N ALA A 89 9.97 -8.26 25.40
CA ALA A 89 9.72 -7.37 26.54
C ALA A 89 9.29 -5.96 26.08
N ALA A 90 10.03 -5.36 25.16
CA ALA A 90 9.73 -4.05 24.59
C ALA A 90 8.37 -4.01 23.91
N GLY A 91 8.05 -5.03 23.09
CA GLY A 91 6.76 -5.15 22.43
C GLY A 91 5.61 -5.36 23.42
N GLY A 92 5.83 -6.13 24.49
CA GLY A 92 4.86 -6.25 25.58
C GLY A 92 4.56 -4.91 26.28
N GLY A 93 5.56 -4.02 26.37
CA GLY A 93 5.40 -2.67 26.90
C GLY A 93 4.48 -1.75 26.07
N SER A 94 4.17 -2.10 24.82
CA SER A 94 3.23 -1.35 23.96
C SER A 94 1.75 -1.71 24.18
N VAL A 95 1.48 -2.83 24.88
CA VAL A 95 0.13 -3.28 25.27
C VAL A 95 -0.79 -3.52 24.06
N GLN A 96 -0.36 -4.32 23.09
CA GLN A 96 -1.12 -4.62 21.85
C GLN A 96 -1.47 -6.11 21.67
N GLY A 97 -1.43 -6.87 22.76
CA GLY A 97 -1.58 -8.33 22.76
C GLY A 97 -0.24 -9.05 22.82
N SER A 98 -0.28 -10.35 23.09
CA SER A 98 0.94 -11.18 23.04
C SER A 98 1.47 -11.27 21.62
N ILE A 99 2.76 -11.58 21.46
CA ILE A 99 3.38 -11.80 20.14
C ILE A 99 2.54 -12.79 19.34
N ARG A 100 2.16 -13.91 19.98
CA ARG A 100 1.36 -14.97 19.37
C ARG A 100 0.00 -14.46 18.88
N TRP A 101 -0.70 -13.66 19.68
CA TRP A 101 -2.02 -13.15 19.31
C TRP A 101 -1.92 -12.10 18.19
N TRP A 102 -0.97 -11.18 18.31
CA TRP A 102 -0.74 -10.09 17.37
C TRP A 102 -0.29 -10.64 16.00
N ALA A 103 0.74 -11.48 15.97
CA ALA A 103 1.28 -12.04 14.73
C ALA A 103 0.25 -12.94 14.02
N ARG A 104 -0.55 -13.71 14.76
CA ARG A 104 -1.67 -14.46 14.17
C ARG A 104 -2.67 -13.53 13.47
N GLY A 105 -3.09 -12.46 14.14
CA GLY A 105 -4.02 -11.47 13.58
C GLY A 105 -3.43 -10.77 12.36
N HIS A 106 -2.16 -10.40 12.42
CA HIS A 106 -1.47 -9.72 11.32
C HIS A 106 -1.24 -10.62 10.10
N ARG A 107 -0.86 -11.89 10.29
CA ARG A 107 -0.80 -12.86 9.20
C ARG A 107 -2.16 -13.06 8.55
N ALA A 108 -3.24 -13.11 9.35
CA ALA A 108 -4.60 -13.23 8.84
C ALA A 108 -5.00 -11.98 8.05
N HIS A 109 -4.63 -10.79 8.51
CA HIS A 109 -4.82 -9.55 7.76
C HIS A 109 -4.17 -9.62 6.38
N HIS A 110 -2.85 -9.89 6.28
CA HIS A 110 -2.18 -10.01 4.98
C HIS A 110 -2.79 -11.05 4.03
N ARG A 111 -3.19 -12.21 4.57
CA ARG A 111 -3.75 -13.29 3.75
C ARG A 111 -5.14 -12.96 3.22
N TYR A 112 -5.90 -12.17 3.97
CA TYR A 112 -7.32 -11.91 3.73
C TYR A 112 -7.64 -10.43 3.56
N THR A 113 -6.63 -9.61 3.26
CA THR A 113 -6.72 -8.14 3.18
C THR A 113 -7.98 -7.72 2.45
N ASP A 114 -8.73 -6.78 3.03
CA ASP A 114 -9.96 -6.23 2.45
C ASP A 114 -11.10 -7.23 2.22
N THR A 115 -11.07 -8.40 2.86
CA THR A 115 -12.20 -9.34 2.87
C THR A 115 -12.88 -9.38 4.24
N GLU A 116 -14.04 -10.04 4.34
CA GLU A 116 -14.73 -10.26 5.62
C GLU A 116 -13.91 -11.05 6.64
N LYS A 117 -12.89 -11.79 6.18
CA LYS A 117 -11.99 -12.58 7.02
C LYS A 117 -10.85 -11.77 7.62
N ASP A 118 -10.63 -10.54 7.16
CA ASP A 118 -9.65 -9.62 7.71
C ASP A 118 -10.13 -9.07 9.08
N PRO A 119 -9.37 -9.31 10.17
CA PRO A 119 -9.75 -8.92 11.53
C PRO A 119 -9.93 -7.41 11.73
N TYR A 120 -9.35 -6.58 10.88
CA TYR A 120 -9.44 -5.11 10.98
C TYR A 120 -9.60 -4.46 9.61
N SER A 121 -10.38 -5.11 8.74
CA SER A 121 -10.69 -4.66 7.38
C SER A 121 -11.11 -3.20 7.33
N VAL A 122 -10.45 -2.42 6.47
CA VAL A 122 -10.81 -1.02 6.20
C VAL A 122 -12.18 -0.88 5.52
N ARG A 123 -12.69 -1.95 4.90
CA ARG A 123 -14.02 -1.97 4.27
C ARG A 123 -15.16 -1.76 5.28
N LYS A 124 -14.92 -2.03 6.56
CA LYS A 124 -15.87 -1.77 7.66
C LYS A 124 -15.84 -0.31 8.14
N GLY A 125 -15.01 0.53 7.50
CA GLY A 125 -14.89 1.97 7.77
C GLY A 125 -13.62 2.33 8.54
N PHE A 126 -13.19 3.58 8.37
CA PHE A 126 -11.94 4.10 8.94
C PHE A 126 -11.85 3.93 10.46
N LEU A 127 -12.91 4.31 11.21
CA LEU A 127 -12.93 4.17 12.67
C LEU A 127 -12.91 2.70 13.12
N TYR A 128 -13.51 1.81 12.32
CA TYR A 128 -13.48 0.39 12.61
C TYR A 128 -12.05 -0.15 12.50
N SER A 129 -11.35 0.11 11.40
CA SER A 129 -9.98 -0.38 11.22
C SER A 129 -8.98 0.31 12.12
N HIS A 130 -9.24 1.55 12.57
CA HIS A 130 -8.41 2.24 13.55
C HIS A 130 -8.47 1.55 14.93
N PHE A 131 -9.59 1.61 15.65
CA PHE A 131 -9.73 0.94 16.96
C PHE A 131 -11.04 0.15 17.14
N GLY A 132 -12.03 0.33 16.26
CA GLY A 132 -13.33 -0.33 16.39
C GLY A 132 -13.23 -1.87 16.42
N TRP A 133 -12.31 -2.44 15.65
CA TRP A 133 -12.04 -3.88 15.64
C TRP A 133 -11.62 -4.46 17.00
N MET A 134 -11.05 -3.63 17.89
CA MET A 134 -10.68 -4.02 19.25
C MET A 134 -11.82 -3.88 20.25
N ILE A 135 -12.62 -2.81 20.12
CA ILE A 135 -13.68 -2.47 21.08
C ILE A 135 -15.03 -3.07 20.73
N MET A 136 -15.21 -3.59 19.52
CA MET A 136 -16.40 -4.30 19.08
C MET A 136 -16.16 -5.82 19.13
N LYS A 137 -17.16 -6.58 19.58
CA LYS A 137 -17.14 -8.04 19.53
C LYS A 137 -17.20 -8.50 18.09
N GLN A 138 -16.25 -9.34 17.71
CA GLN A 138 -16.19 -9.97 16.40
C GLN A 138 -16.66 -11.42 16.48
N ASN A 139 -17.21 -11.95 15.38
CA ASN A 139 -17.51 -13.37 15.28
C ASN A 139 -16.23 -14.18 14.99
N PRO A 140 -15.73 -15.01 15.92
CA PRO A 140 -14.47 -15.73 15.72
C PRO A 140 -14.52 -16.77 14.60
N LYS A 141 -15.73 -17.18 14.16
CA LYS A 141 -15.90 -18.12 13.05
C LYS A 141 -15.66 -17.48 11.69
N LEU A 142 -15.86 -16.17 11.57
CA LEU A 142 -15.65 -15.42 10.33
C LEU A 142 -14.18 -15.00 10.15
N LEU A 143 -13.44 -14.89 11.25
CA LEU A 143 -12.04 -14.46 11.21
C LEU A 143 -11.15 -15.47 10.48
N GLY A 144 -10.29 -14.95 9.61
CA GLY A 144 -9.29 -15.72 8.88
C GLY A 144 -8.33 -16.47 9.80
N ARG A 145 -7.87 -17.64 9.33
CA ARG A 145 -6.90 -18.47 10.03
C ARG A 145 -5.62 -18.59 9.22
N THR A 146 -4.51 -18.60 9.94
CA THR A 146 -3.15 -18.74 9.40
C THR A 146 -2.38 -19.75 10.22
N ASP A 147 -1.36 -20.33 9.60
CA ASP A 147 -0.44 -21.19 10.33
C ASP A 147 0.38 -20.35 11.32
N ILE A 148 0.48 -20.87 12.54
CA ILE A 148 1.19 -20.29 13.67
C ILE A 148 2.02 -21.35 14.41
N SER A 149 2.26 -22.49 13.76
CA SER A 149 3.05 -23.60 14.29
C SER A 149 4.43 -23.14 14.77
N ASP A 150 5.09 -22.30 13.97
CA ASP A 150 6.37 -21.68 14.29
C ASP A 150 6.32 -20.81 15.55
N LEU A 151 5.26 -20.02 15.74
CA LEU A 151 5.07 -19.20 16.94
C LEU A 151 4.85 -20.05 18.20
N ASN A 152 4.22 -21.23 18.06
CA ASN A 152 4.03 -22.16 19.17
C ASN A 152 5.30 -22.96 19.52
N GLN A 153 6.27 -23.02 18.60
CA GLN A 153 7.56 -23.68 18.80
C GLN A 153 8.63 -22.73 19.33
N ASP A 154 8.42 -21.42 19.24
CA ASP A 154 9.34 -20.40 19.76
C ASP A 154 9.18 -20.26 21.29
N PRO A 155 10.18 -20.64 22.12
CA PRO A 155 10.06 -20.58 23.58
C PRO A 155 9.89 -19.16 24.13
N VAL A 156 10.45 -18.14 23.47
CA VAL A 156 10.33 -16.73 23.89
C VAL A 156 8.88 -16.27 23.68
N VAL A 157 8.28 -16.64 22.53
CA VAL A 157 6.88 -16.31 22.21
C VAL A 157 5.92 -17.02 23.16
N VAL A 158 6.15 -18.30 23.43
CA VAL A 158 5.32 -19.09 24.35
C VAL A 158 5.40 -18.52 25.76
N TRP A 159 6.60 -18.27 26.27
CA TRP A 159 6.81 -17.66 27.59
C TRP A 159 6.11 -16.30 27.69
N GLN A 160 6.32 -15.43 26.70
CA GLN A 160 5.71 -14.11 26.69
C GLN A 160 4.18 -14.16 26.62
N HIS A 161 3.63 -15.13 25.91
CA HIS A 161 2.18 -15.33 25.85
C HIS A 161 1.59 -15.80 27.19
N GLN A 162 2.26 -16.73 27.87
CA GLN A 162 1.84 -17.25 29.18
C GLN A 162 1.97 -16.18 30.29
N HIS A 163 3.00 -15.34 30.21
CA HIS A 163 3.29 -14.28 31.18
C HIS A 163 2.95 -12.88 30.65
N TYR A 164 1.97 -12.78 29.74
CA TYR A 164 1.70 -11.52 29.03
C TYR A 164 1.25 -10.40 29.98
N LEU A 165 0.36 -10.69 30.95
CA LEU A 165 -0.10 -9.69 31.92
C LEU A 165 1.03 -9.17 32.81
N LEU A 166 1.96 -10.05 33.19
CA LEU A 166 3.14 -9.68 33.95
C LEU A 166 4.06 -8.79 33.10
N THR A 167 4.30 -9.18 31.84
CA THR A 167 5.12 -8.43 30.88
C THR A 167 4.55 -7.02 30.67
N VAL A 168 3.24 -6.89 30.46
CA VAL A 168 2.55 -5.60 30.31
C VAL A 168 2.66 -4.75 31.57
N SER A 169 2.44 -5.33 32.76
CA SER A 169 2.49 -4.59 34.02
C SER A 169 3.90 -4.05 34.28
N ILE A 170 4.93 -4.86 34.02
CA ILE A 170 6.33 -4.48 34.23
C ILE A 170 6.79 -3.51 33.15
N MET A 171 6.76 -3.92 31.88
CA MET A 171 7.35 -3.16 30.78
C MET A 171 6.49 -1.98 30.35
N GLY A 172 5.17 -2.07 30.52
CA GLY A 172 4.24 -1.01 30.17
C GLY A 172 4.17 0.10 31.22
N LEU A 173 4.20 -0.25 32.52
CA LEU A 173 3.93 0.70 33.60
C LEU A 173 5.06 0.80 34.63
N ALA A 174 5.52 -0.33 35.17
CA ALA A 174 6.48 -0.31 36.29
C ALA A 174 7.85 0.24 35.88
N VAL A 175 8.44 -0.25 34.79
CA VAL A 175 9.75 0.21 34.30
C VAL A 175 9.77 1.72 34.01
N PRO A 176 8.86 2.29 33.20
CA PRO A 176 8.90 3.72 32.93
C PRO A 176 8.69 4.57 34.19
N MET A 177 7.85 4.11 35.13
CA MET A 177 7.64 4.74 36.44
C MET A 177 8.91 4.68 37.31
N LEU A 178 9.53 3.51 37.44
CA LEU A 178 10.71 3.28 38.27
C LEU A 178 11.91 4.10 37.76
N VAL A 179 12.11 4.19 36.45
CA VAL A 179 13.19 5.00 35.88
C VAL A 179 13.02 6.49 36.23
N ALA A 180 11.81 7.04 36.11
CA ALA A 180 11.57 8.43 36.45
C ALA A 180 11.63 8.68 37.97
N GLY A 181 11.04 7.78 38.76
CA GLY A 181 11.00 7.85 40.21
C GLY A 181 12.38 7.72 40.86
N LEU A 182 13.17 6.72 40.47
CA LEU A 182 14.52 6.52 41.00
C LEU A 182 15.54 7.48 40.38
N GLY A 183 15.35 7.88 39.13
CA GLY A 183 16.30 8.74 38.42
C GLY A 183 16.22 10.22 38.80
N TRP A 184 15.00 10.77 38.91
CA TRP A 184 14.80 12.19 39.23
C TRP A 184 13.59 12.47 40.13
N GLY A 185 13.09 11.46 40.85
CA GLY A 185 12.04 11.62 41.87
C GLY A 185 10.60 11.72 41.32
N ASP A 186 10.39 11.57 40.01
CA ASP A 186 9.09 11.80 39.38
C ASP A 186 8.30 10.50 39.14
N TRP A 187 7.88 9.86 40.24
CA TRP A 187 7.12 8.61 40.21
C TRP A 187 5.81 8.75 39.44
N TRP A 188 4.99 9.74 39.80
CA TRP A 188 3.69 9.95 39.17
C TRP A 188 3.81 10.43 37.72
N GLY A 189 4.76 11.30 37.39
CA GLY A 189 5.00 11.69 36.01
C GLY A 189 5.45 10.50 35.16
N GLY A 190 6.33 9.64 35.68
CA GLY A 190 6.73 8.40 35.01
C GLY A 190 5.57 7.44 34.76
N PHE A 191 4.66 7.30 35.72
CA PHE A 191 3.47 6.45 35.58
C PHE A 191 2.45 7.02 34.58
N ILE A 192 2.13 8.31 34.66
CA ILE A 192 1.13 8.96 33.80
C ILE A 192 1.66 9.19 32.38
N TYR A 193 2.81 9.86 32.23
CA TYR A 193 3.32 10.26 30.92
C TYR A 193 4.10 9.14 30.23
N SER A 194 5.11 8.57 30.89
CA SER A 194 5.96 7.52 30.30
C SER A 194 5.29 6.13 30.34
N GLY A 195 4.31 5.92 31.22
CA GLY A 195 3.46 4.74 31.28
C GLY A 195 2.21 4.89 30.42
N ILE A 196 1.13 5.43 31.01
CA ILE A 196 -0.23 5.43 30.43
C ILE A 196 -0.32 6.18 29.10
N LEU A 197 0.05 7.46 29.07
CA LEU A 197 -0.13 8.29 27.86
C LEU A 197 0.78 7.85 26.72
N ARG A 198 2.01 7.43 27.02
CA ARG A 198 2.91 6.85 26.02
C ARG A 198 2.35 5.54 25.44
N ILE A 199 1.75 4.65 26.26
CA ILE A 199 1.04 3.46 25.75
C ILE A 199 -0.08 3.88 24.78
N PHE A 200 -0.87 4.88 25.15
CA PHE A 200 -1.92 5.39 24.29
C PHE A 200 -1.37 5.88 22.94
N PHE A 201 -0.35 6.73 22.94
CA PHE A 201 0.22 7.26 21.69
C PHE A 201 0.81 6.16 20.80
N ILE A 202 1.48 5.14 21.36
CA ILE A 202 2.01 4.05 20.53
C ILE A 202 0.88 3.18 19.96
N GLN A 203 -0.20 2.96 20.71
CA GLN A 203 -1.39 2.27 20.19
C GLN A 203 -2.03 3.05 19.03
N GLN A 204 -2.24 4.37 19.19
CA GLN A 204 -2.81 5.19 18.11
C GLN A 204 -1.91 5.19 16.87
N ALA A 205 -0.59 5.28 17.05
CA ALA A 205 0.37 5.15 15.97
C ALA A 205 0.25 3.79 15.26
N THR A 206 0.20 2.67 15.98
CA THR A 206 0.03 1.36 15.33
C THR A 206 -1.34 1.23 14.65
N PHE A 207 -2.41 1.77 15.25
CA PHE A 207 -3.75 1.75 14.68
C PHE A 207 -3.86 2.58 13.38
N CYS A 208 -3.03 3.62 13.22
CA CYS A 208 -2.89 4.34 11.94
C CYS A 208 -2.42 3.42 10.80
N VAL A 209 -1.65 2.36 11.07
CA VAL A 209 -1.25 1.40 10.02
C VAL A 209 -2.48 0.72 9.43
N ASN A 210 -3.40 0.25 10.27
CA ASN A 210 -4.62 -0.44 9.82
C ASN A 210 -5.65 0.50 9.16
N SER A 211 -5.54 1.81 9.38
CA SER A 211 -6.53 2.81 8.96
C SER A 211 -5.95 3.80 7.97
N LEU A 212 -5.13 4.72 8.44
CA LEU A 212 -4.50 5.75 7.61
C LEU A 212 -3.68 5.15 6.45
N ALA A 213 -2.94 4.07 6.67
CA ALA A 213 -2.15 3.42 5.62
C ALA A 213 -2.99 2.63 4.60
N HIS A 214 -4.30 2.49 4.83
CA HIS A 214 -5.26 1.94 3.88
C HIS A 214 -6.16 3.01 3.24
N TRP A 215 -5.96 4.29 3.58
CA TRP A 215 -6.79 5.41 3.11
C TRP A 215 -6.00 6.48 2.38
N LEU A 216 -4.85 6.87 2.93
CA LEU A 216 -4.05 7.99 2.45
C LEU A 216 -2.78 7.49 1.77
N GLY A 217 -2.49 8.00 0.58
CA GLY A 217 -1.25 7.74 -0.15
C GLY A 217 -1.43 7.13 -1.53
N GLU A 218 -0.34 6.59 -2.04
CA GLU A 218 -0.24 6.05 -3.39
C GLU A 218 -0.12 4.52 -3.40
N GLN A 219 -0.33 3.91 -4.57
CA GLN A 219 -0.20 2.47 -4.77
C GLN A 219 0.83 2.18 -5.87
N PRO A 220 2.12 2.38 -5.59
CA PRO A 220 3.17 2.22 -6.60
C PRO A 220 3.45 0.78 -7.01
N PHE A 221 3.01 -0.23 -6.26
CA PHE A 221 3.31 -1.65 -6.52
C PHE A 221 2.07 -2.47 -6.88
N ASP A 222 0.97 -2.35 -6.12
CA ASP A 222 -0.28 -3.05 -6.42
C ASP A 222 -1.52 -2.26 -5.97
N ASP A 223 -2.59 -2.29 -6.76
CA ASP A 223 -3.83 -1.52 -6.55
C ASP A 223 -5.08 -2.41 -6.38
N ARG A 224 -4.90 -3.74 -6.28
CA ARG A 224 -6.01 -4.69 -6.07
C ARG A 224 -6.65 -4.58 -4.67
N ASN A 225 -5.85 -4.20 -3.68
CA ASN A 225 -6.27 -3.97 -2.30
C ASN A 225 -5.99 -2.50 -1.91
N SER A 226 -6.43 -2.09 -0.74
CA SER A 226 -6.35 -0.73 -0.21
C SER A 226 -5.02 -0.22 0.41
N PRO A 227 -3.98 -1.05 0.72
CA PRO A 227 -2.72 -0.55 1.27
C PRO A 227 -2.08 0.53 0.40
N ARG A 228 -1.55 1.58 1.04
CA ARG A 228 -0.98 2.76 0.40
C ARG A 228 0.35 3.17 1.03
N ASP A 229 1.23 3.72 0.19
CA ASP A 229 2.47 4.34 0.61
C ASP A 229 2.26 5.83 0.88
N HIS A 230 2.64 6.28 2.08
CA HIS A 230 2.56 7.69 2.42
C HIS A 230 3.59 8.10 3.49
N VAL A 231 4.34 9.18 3.23
CA VAL A 231 5.43 9.64 4.10
C VAL A 231 4.94 10.10 5.48
N VAL A 232 3.80 10.82 5.55
CA VAL A 232 3.25 11.26 6.85
C VAL A 232 2.82 10.06 7.67
N THR A 233 2.23 9.05 7.01
CA THR A 233 1.89 7.81 7.68
C THR A 233 3.16 7.15 8.21
N ALA A 234 4.24 7.10 7.42
CA ALA A 234 5.50 6.51 7.87
C ALA A 234 6.11 7.24 9.07
N ILE A 235 6.00 8.58 9.15
CA ILE A 235 6.45 9.36 10.32
C ILE A 235 5.65 8.98 11.56
N VAL A 236 4.31 8.96 11.44
CA VAL A 236 3.41 8.63 12.55
C VAL A 236 3.59 7.18 13.02
N THR A 237 3.89 6.27 12.09
CA THR A 237 3.91 4.82 12.36
C THR A 237 5.32 4.22 12.45
N LEU A 238 6.36 5.04 12.67
CA LEU A 238 7.74 4.56 12.85
C LEU A 238 8.30 3.76 11.65
N GLY A 239 7.93 4.18 10.43
CA GLY A 239 8.38 3.57 9.17
C GLY A 239 7.38 2.62 8.52
N GLU A 240 6.25 2.34 9.19
CA GLU A 240 5.26 1.35 8.72
C GLU A 240 4.27 1.92 7.68
N GLY A 241 4.46 3.16 7.22
CA GLY A 241 3.56 3.85 6.30
C GLY A 241 3.85 3.65 4.82
N TYR A 242 4.91 2.92 4.45
CA TYR A 242 5.11 2.40 3.10
C TYR A 242 4.38 1.06 2.97
N HIS A 243 3.06 1.12 3.14
CA HIS A 243 2.21 -0.03 3.38
C HIS A 243 1.85 -0.77 2.09
N ASN A 244 1.85 -0.09 0.94
CA ASN A 244 1.68 -0.73 -0.36
C ASN A 244 2.87 -1.64 -0.67
N PHE A 245 4.09 -1.14 -0.47
CA PHE A 245 5.29 -1.98 -0.60
C PHE A 245 5.23 -3.16 0.35
N HIS A 246 4.90 -2.91 1.62
CA HIS A 246 4.84 -3.94 2.64
C HIS A 246 3.84 -5.07 2.32
N HIS A 247 2.65 -4.74 1.80
CA HIS A 247 1.65 -5.75 1.44
C HIS A 247 2.03 -6.55 0.20
N GLU A 248 2.73 -5.94 -0.76
CA GLU A 248 3.21 -6.64 -1.95
C GLU A 248 4.43 -7.53 -1.65
N PHE A 249 5.35 -7.05 -0.79
CA PHE A 249 6.61 -7.71 -0.46
C PHE A 249 6.78 -7.98 1.05
N PRO A 250 5.87 -8.73 1.69
CA PRO A 250 5.77 -8.81 3.16
C PRO A 250 6.99 -9.43 3.84
N SER A 251 7.78 -10.22 3.12
CA SER A 251 9.01 -10.84 3.65
C SER A 251 10.27 -9.95 3.54
N ASP A 252 10.20 -8.76 2.94
CA ASP A 252 11.33 -7.81 2.98
C ASP A 252 11.46 -7.26 4.41
N TYR A 253 12.68 -7.15 4.92
CA TYR A 253 12.89 -6.54 6.25
C TYR A 253 12.71 -5.02 6.24
N ARG A 254 12.57 -4.40 5.07
CA ARG A 254 12.35 -2.97 4.87
C ARG A 254 10.90 -2.73 4.48
N ASN A 255 10.28 -1.70 5.04
CA ASN A 255 9.06 -1.16 4.45
C ASN A 255 9.42 -0.01 3.49
N ALA A 256 10.42 0.79 3.87
CA ALA A 256 11.02 1.82 3.04
C ALA A 256 12.24 1.28 2.28
N ILE A 257 12.17 1.14 0.97
CA ILE A 257 13.29 0.61 0.17
C ILE A 257 14.33 1.66 -0.20
N GLU A 258 13.95 2.92 -0.30
CA GLU A 258 14.91 3.99 -0.60
C GLU A 258 15.71 4.36 0.66
N TRP A 259 16.95 4.82 0.48
CA TRP A 259 17.83 5.15 1.59
C TRP A 259 17.33 6.35 2.41
N TYR A 260 16.69 7.33 1.75
CA TYR A 260 16.17 8.56 2.36
C TYR A 260 14.76 8.40 2.97
N GLN A 261 14.04 7.34 2.61
CA GLN A 261 12.71 7.10 3.13
C GLN A 261 12.78 6.70 4.62
N TYR A 262 12.03 7.43 5.44
CA TYR A 262 11.98 7.26 6.89
C TYR A 262 11.49 5.87 7.30
N ASP A 263 12.41 5.06 7.82
CA ASP A 263 12.13 3.75 8.41
C ASP A 263 13.19 3.47 9.49
N PRO A 264 12.98 3.98 10.72
CA PRO A 264 13.93 3.78 11.82
C PRO A 264 14.13 2.30 12.16
N THR A 265 13.11 1.48 11.92
CA THR A 265 13.14 0.04 12.15
C THR A 265 14.11 -0.67 11.20
N LYS A 266 14.12 -0.31 9.91
CA LYS A 266 15.11 -0.79 8.93
C LYS A 266 16.53 -0.47 9.39
N TRP A 267 16.78 0.75 9.84
CA TRP A 267 18.11 1.16 10.28
C TRP A 267 18.53 0.43 11.56
N ALA A 268 17.62 0.27 12.52
CA ALA A 268 17.89 -0.49 13.75
C ALA A 268 18.24 -1.96 13.45
N ILE A 269 17.46 -2.65 12.60
CA ILE A 269 17.74 -4.03 12.20
C ILE A 269 19.07 -4.14 11.45
N TRP A 270 19.37 -3.18 10.57
CA TRP A 270 20.65 -3.14 9.87
C TRP A 270 21.84 -2.96 10.83
N LEU A 271 21.72 -2.08 11.83
CA LEU A 271 22.75 -1.91 12.87
C LEU A 271 22.94 -3.18 13.70
N TRP A 272 21.86 -3.84 14.10
CA TRP A 272 21.92 -5.12 14.80
C TRP A 272 22.60 -6.22 13.98
N LYS A 273 22.46 -6.18 12.64
CA LYS A 273 23.22 -7.07 11.76
C LYS A 273 24.73 -6.80 11.85
N GLN A 274 25.15 -5.53 11.88
CA GLN A 274 26.58 -5.18 11.95
C GLN A 274 27.24 -5.68 13.24
N VAL A 275 26.49 -5.67 14.36
CA VAL A 275 26.98 -6.14 15.67
C VAL A 275 26.65 -7.62 15.96
N GLY A 276 26.16 -8.37 14.96
CA GLY A 276 25.90 -9.81 15.09
C GLY A 276 24.64 -10.21 15.88
N LEU A 277 23.77 -9.25 16.24
CA LEU A 277 22.50 -9.52 16.95
C LEU A 277 21.37 -9.98 16.01
N ALA A 278 21.42 -9.57 14.73
CA ALA A 278 20.49 -9.96 13.68
C ALA A 278 21.23 -10.62 12.50
N HIS A 279 20.58 -11.54 11.80
CA HIS A 279 21.14 -12.28 10.67
C HIS A 279 20.05 -12.63 9.65
N ASN A 280 20.45 -13.07 8.45
CA ASN A 280 19.55 -13.49 7.37
C ASN A 280 18.45 -12.47 7.01
N LEU A 281 18.82 -11.18 6.96
CA LEU A 281 17.91 -10.11 6.53
C LEU A 281 17.48 -10.37 5.08
N LYS A 282 16.19 -10.60 4.87
CA LYS A 282 15.59 -10.86 3.58
C LYS A 282 15.31 -9.56 2.84
N GLN A 283 15.70 -9.52 1.57
CA GLN A 283 15.36 -8.44 0.65
C GLN A 283 14.85 -9.05 -0.65
N PHE A 284 13.81 -8.46 -1.22
CA PHE A 284 13.38 -8.83 -2.56
C PHE A 284 14.39 -8.32 -3.60
N ARG A 285 14.50 -9.06 -4.70
CA ARG A 285 15.35 -8.66 -5.83
C ARG A 285 14.82 -7.35 -6.41
N SER A 286 15.71 -6.40 -6.65
CA SER A 286 15.37 -5.09 -7.25
C SER A 286 14.55 -5.23 -8.53
N ASN A 287 14.90 -6.20 -9.40
CA ASN A 287 14.14 -6.48 -10.62
C ASN A 287 12.65 -6.80 -10.38
N GLU A 288 12.31 -7.56 -9.33
CA GLU A 288 10.91 -7.89 -9.04
C GLU A 288 10.15 -6.69 -8.48
N ILE A 289 10.82 -5.84 -7.70
CA ILE A 289 10.28 -4.58 -7.20
C ILE A 289 9.98 -3.62 -8.39
N GLU A 290 10.93 -3.48 -9.32
CA GLU A 290 10.78 -2.61 -10.48
C GLU A 290 9.74 -3.10 -11.47
N LYS A 291 9.57 -4.43 -11.63
CA LYS A 291 8.44 -4.99 -12.39
C LYS A 291 7.09 -4.51 -11.83
N GLY A 292 6.91 -4.55 -10.51
CA GLY A 292 5.68 -4.07 -9.87
C GLY A 292 5.42 -2.58 -10.14
N ARG A 293 6.46 -1.73 -9.99
CA ARG A 293 6.37 -0.30 -10.31
C ARG A 293 6.01 -0.05 -11.78
N LEU A 294 6.66 -0.76 -12.70
CA LEU A 294 6.43 -0.61 -14.13
C LEU A 294 5.01 -1.06 -14.51
N GLN A 295 4.53 -2.16 -13.95
CA GLN A 295 3.15 -2.63 -14.18
C GLN A 295 2.12 -1.60 -13.70
N GLN A 296 2.31 -0.99 -12.54
CA GLN A 296 1.42 0.07 -12.05
C GLN A 296 1.52 1.35 -12.89
N LEU A 297 2.72 1.72 -13.34
CA LEU A 297 2.90 2.85 -14.24
C LEU A 297 2.19 2.61 -15.58
N GLN A 298 2.32 1.40 -16.15
CA GLN A 298 1.65 1.02 -17.39
C GLN A 298 0.14 1.14 -17.26
N LYS A 299 -0.47 0.62 -16.18
CA LYS A 299 -1.90 0.81 -15.90
C LYS A 299 -2.31 2.29 -15.87
N LYS A 300 -1.51 3.15 -15.24
CA LYS A 300 -1.76 4.61 -15.20
C LYS A 300 -1.64 5.24 -16.59
N VAL A 301 -0.68 4.81 -17.39
CA VAL A 301 -0.50 5.25 -18.78
C VAL A 301 -1.67 4.82 -19.64
N ASP A 302 -2.09 3.55 -19.56
CA ASP A 302 -3.23 3.01 -20.31
C ASP A 302 -4.53 3.73 -19.97
N LYS A 303 -4.77 4.01 -18.68
CA LYS A 303 -5.93 4.80 -18.24
C LYS A 303 -5.92 6.23 -18.78
N LYS A 304 -4.75 6.87 -18.87
CA LYS A 304 -4.64 8.19 -19.52
C LYS A 304 -4.84 8.09 -21.02
N ARG A 305 -4.32 7.03 -21.64
CA ARG A 305 -4.44 6.77 -23.07
C ARG A 305 -5.91 6.66 -23.50
N THR A 306 -6.77 6.01 -22.71
CA THR A 306 -8.21 5.88 -23.02
C THR A 306 -9.00 7.19 -22.92
N GLN A 307 -8.43 8.24 -22.31
CA GLN A 307 -9.06 9.56 -22.20
C GLN A 307 -8.73 10.50 -23.37
N LEU A 308 -7.80 10.09 -24.23
CA LEU A 308 -7.35 10.86 -25.38
C LEU A 308 -8.00 10.33 -26.66
N ASP A 309 -8.34 11.25 -27.57
CA ASP A 309 -8.78 10.88 -28.90
C ASP A 309 -7.55 10.50 -29.75
N TRP A 310 -7.46 9.22 -30.09
CA TRP A 310 -6.43 8.72 -31.01
C TRP A 310 -6.97 8.56 -32.43
N GLY A 311 -8.24 8.85 -32.69
CA GLY A 311 -8.98 8.53 -33.91
C GLY A 311 -9.37 7.07 -34.03
N THR A 312 -10.11 6.74 -35.08
CA THR A 312 -10.66 5.40 -35.33
C THR A 312 -9.56 4.33 -35.40
N PRO A 313 -9.64 3.24 -34.60
CA PRO A 313 -8.68 2.12 -34.65
C PRO A 313 -8.54 1.54 -36.06
N LEU A 314 -7.32 1.12 -36.44
CA LEU A 314 -7.04 0.59 -37.78
C LEU A 314 -7.87 -0.66 -38.12
N GLU A 315 -8.26 -1.42 -37.10
CA GLU A 315 -9.06 -2.63 -37.25
C GLU A 315 -10.51 -2.32 -37.66
N GLU A 316 -11.04 -1.17 -37.26
CA GLU A 316 -12.41 -0.71 -37.51
C GLU A 316 -12.54 0.07 -38.83
N LEU A 317 -11.41 0.49 -39.41
CA LEU A 317 -11.41 1.22 -40.68
C LEU A 317 -11.85 0.32 -41.86
N PRO A 318 -12.65 0.86 -42.80
CA PRO A 318 -13.01 0.13 -44.01
C PRO A 318 -11.76 -0.14 -44.86
N VAL A 319 -11.74 -1.33 -45.47
CA VAL A 319 -10.73 -1.66 -46.47
C VAL A 319 -11.19 -1.12 -47.81
N MET A 320 -10.31 -0.41 -48.51
CA MET A 320 -10.59 0.25 -49.79
C MET A 320 -9.57 -0.21 -50.84
N GLU A 321 -10.03 -0.39 -52.08
CA GLU A 321 -9.12 -0.65 -53.21
C GLU A 321 -8.39 0.63 -53.61
N TRP A 322 -7.25 0.49 -54.29
CA TRP A 322 -6.48 1.65 -54.75
C TRP A 322 -7.28 2.50 -55.77
N GLU A 323 -8.02 1.87 -56.68
CA GLU A 323 -8.84 2.64 -57.63
C GLU A 323 -9.94 3.43 -56.93
N GLU A 324 -10.58 2.84 -55.91
CA GLU A 324 -11.60 3.50 -55.11
C GLU A 324 -11.03 4.71 -54.36
N TYR A 325 -9.84 4.56 -53.75
CA TYR A 325 -9.13 5.67 -53.12
C TYR A 325 -8.87 6.83 -54.06
N VAL A 326 -8.33 6.56 -55.25
CA VAL A 326 -8.01 7.59 -56.26
C VAL A 326 -9.27 8.28 -56.76
N GLU A 327 -10.38 7.55 -56.92
CA GLU A 327 -11.66 8.14 -57.34
C GLU A 327 -12.22 9.08 -56.26
N GLN A 328 -12.28 8.63 -55.00
CA GLN A 328 -12.77 9.46 -53.90
C GLN A 328 -11.88 10.70 -53.65
N ALA A 329 -10.58 10.61 -53.95
CA ALA A 329 -9.64 11.73 -53.82
C ALA A 329 -9.88 12.88 -54.81
N LYS A 330 -10.73 12.70 -55.83
CA LYS A 330 -11.14 13.79 -56.74
C LYS A 330 -12.08 14.79 -56.08
N GLU A 331 -12.87 14.33 -55.12
CA GLU A 331 -13.88 15.14 -54.42
C GLU A 331 -13.45 15.53 -53.00
N ARG A 332 -12.58 14.72 -52.38
CA ARG A 332 -12.07 14.91 -51.01
C ARG A 332 -10.56 15.02 -51.01
N GLY A 333 -10.01 15.76 -50.06
CA GLY A 333 -8.58 15.82 -49.80
C GLY A 333 -8.08 14.56 -49.13
N LEU A 334 -8.01 13.44 -49.86
CA LEU A 334 -7.52 12.17 -49.33
C LEU A 334 -6.04 11.97 -49.60
N VAL A 335 -5.29 11.55 -48.58
CA VAL A 335 -3.88 11.14 -48.67
C VAL A 335 -3.70 9.76 -48.05
N THR A 336 -2.89 8.91 -48.67
CA THR A 336 -2.50 7.63 -48.07
C THR A 336 -1.08 7.71 -47.53
N ILE A 337 -0.92 7.29 -46.28
CA ILE A 337 0.35 7.29 -45.54
C ILE A 337 0.45 5.94 -44.84
N ALA A 338 1.49 5.18 -45.15
CA ALA A 338 1.72 3.80 -44.70
C ALA A 338 0.49 2.88 -44.93
N GLY A 339 -0.18 3.04 -46.06
CA GLY A 339 -1.38 2.28 -46.43
C GLY A 339 -2.67 2.69 -45.71
N VAL A 340 -2.63 3.69 -44.84
CA VAL A 340 -3.82 4.24 -44.16
C VAL A 340 -4.28 5.50 -44.89
N VAL A 341 -5.57 5.56 -45.21
CA VAL A 341 -6.19 6.69 -45.90
C VAL A 341 -6.67 7.70 -44.87
N HIS A 342 -6.29 8.95 -45.08
CA HIS A 342 -6.62 10.08 -44.21
C HIS A 342 -7.40 11.14 -44.99
N ASP A 343 -8.50 11.62 -44.43
CA ASP A 343 -9.23 12.76 -44.97
C ASP A 343 -8.72 14.06 -44.35
N VAL A 344 -7.86 14.75 -45.11
CA VAL A 344 -7.26 16.02 -44.70
C VAL A 344 -8.02 17.22 -45.27
N THR A 345 -9.23 17.04 -45.83
CA THR A 345 -10.00 18.13 -46.48
C THR A 345 -10.12 19.37 -45.60
N GLY A 346 -10.48 19.19 -44.33
CA GLY A 346 -10.59 20.28 -43.35
C GLY A 346 -9.25 20.89 -42.96
N PHE A 347 -8.17 20.10 -43.01
CA PHE A 347 -6.85 20.48 -42.52
C PHE A 347 -5.96 21.18 -43.57
N ILE A 348 -6.28 21.06 -44.87
CA ILE A 348 -5.46 21.64 -45.95
C ILE A 348 -5.11 23.12 -45.71
N LYS A 349 -6.07 23.90 -45.21
CA LYS A 349 -5.90 25.35 -44.99
C LYS A 349 -5.03 25.68 -43.78
N GLU A 350 -4.92 24.75 -42.84
CA GLU A 350 -4.22 24.91 -41.56
C GLU A 350 -2.85 24.24 -41.55
N HIS A 351 -2.54 23.44 -42.59
CA HIS A 351 -1.28 22.73 -42.71
C HIS A 351 -0.07 23.70 -42.64
N PRO A 352 0.83 23.57 -41.64
CA PRO A 352 1.93 24.52 -41.42
C PRO A 352 2.92 24.61 -42.57
N GLY A 353 3.12 23.53 -43.33
CA GLY A 353 3.95 23.53 -44.54
C GLY A 353 3.30 24.20 -45.77
N GLY A 354 2.10 24.74 -45.60
CA GLY A 354 1.33 25.41 -46.65
C GLY A 354 0.44 24.47 -47.48
N LYS A 355 -0.57 25.06 -48.13
CA LYS A 355 -1.60 24.36 -48.93
C LYS A 355 -1.00 23.58 -50.10
N ALA A 356 -0.03 24.16 -50.80
CA ALA A 356 0.57 23.54 -51.98
C ALA A 356 1.26 22.21 -51.66
N MET A 357 1.91 22.13 -50.49
CA MET A 357 2.64 20.93 -50.07
C MET A 357 1.68 19.77 -49.80
N ILE A 358 0.60 20.00 -49.05
CA ILE A 358 -0.39 18.95 -48.77
C ILE A 358 -1.20 18.57 -50.02
N GLN A 359 -1.53 19.54 -50.88
CA GLN A 359 -2.23 19.28 -52.15
C GLN A 359 -1.42 18.39 -53.09
N SER A 360 -0.08 18.47 -53.05
CA SER A 360 0.79 17.64 -53.90
C SER A 360 0.65 16.13 -53.64
N GLY A 361 0.21 15.76 -52.42
CA GLY A 361 -0.01 14.40 -51.96
C GLY A 361 -1.43 13.86 -52.13
N ILE A 362 -2.41 14.69 -52.52
CA ILE A 362 -3.81 14.24 -52.68
C ILE A 362 -3.89 13.16 -53.77
N GLY A 363 -4.58 12.06 -53.46
CA GLY A 363 -4.75 10.91 -54.36
C GLY A 363 -3.49 10.09 -54.61
N LYS A 364 -2.41 10.33 -53.83
CA LYS A 364 -1.12 9.63 -53.95
C LYS A 364 -0.70 9.01 -52.62
N ASP A 365 0.29 8.13 -52.69
CA ASP A 365 1.03 7.68 -51.52
C ASP A 365 2.01 8.79 -51.07
N ALA A 366 1.70 9.41 -49.94
CA ALA A 366 2.47 10.47 -49.32
C ALA A 366 3.43 9.95 -48.23
N THR A 367 3.60 8.63 -48.07
CA THR A 367 4.43 8.03 -47.02
C THR A 367 5.85 8.57 -47.01
N ALA A 368 6.49 8.60 -48.17
CA ALA A 368 7.86 9.09 -48.28
C ALA A 368 7.95 10.58 -47.90
N ILE A 369 6.99 11.40 -48.32
CA ILE A 369 6.98 12.84 -48.03
C ILE A 369 6.72 13.08 -46.53
N PHE A 370 5.93 12.23 -45.89
CA PHE A 370 5.56 12.37 -44.48
C PHE A 370 6.64 11.83 -43.51
N ASN A 371 7.25 10.67 -43.81
CA ASN A 371 8.11 9.92 -42.89
C ASN A 371 9.62 10.08 -43.08
N GLY A 372 10.13 10.80 -44.09
CA GLY A 372 11.58 11.08 -44.16
C GLY A 372 12.25 11.16 -45.52
N GLY A 373 11.50 11.26 -46.62
CA GLY A 373 12.05 11.55 -47.95
C GLY A 373 12.53 13.00 -48.09
N VAL A 374 11.89 13.94 -47.37
CA VAL A 374 12.25 15.38 -47.34
C VAL A 374 12.11 15.94 -45.93
N TYR A 375 11.02 15.59 -45.22
CA TYR A 375 10.75 15.97 -43.83
C TYR A 375 10.34 14.74 -43.02
N SER A 376 10.76 14.70 -41.75
CA SER A 376 10.30 13.72 -40.77
C SER A 376 9.31 14.42 -39.84
N HIS A 377 8.02 14.14 -39.99
CA HIS A 377 6.98 14.83 -39.24
C HIS A 377 7.07 14.52 -37.74
N SER A 378 6.78 15.53 -36.92
CA SER A 378 6.83 15.39 -35.46
C SER A 378 5.74 14.47 -34.92
N ASN A 379 5.91 13.97 -33.69
CA ASN A 379 4.88 13.20 -32.97
C ASN A 379 3.52 13.92 -32.93
N ALA A 380 3.51 15.26 -32.85
CA ALA A 380 2.26 16.04 -32.87
C ALA A 380 1.54 15.92 -34.22
N ALA A 381 2.27 15.93 -35.33
CA ALA A 381 1.70 15.73 -36.65
C ALA A 381 1.20 14.29 -36.84
N HIS A 382 1.90 13.28 -36.32
CA HIS A 382 1.42 11.89 -36.31
C HIS A 382 0.13 11.72 -35.49
N ASN A 383 0.05 12.34 -34.30
CA ASN A 383 -1.14 12.31 -33.46
C ASN A 383 -2.34 13.01 -34.12
N LEU A 384 -2.11 14.14 -34.79
CA LEU A 384 -3.18 14.83 -35.52
C LEU A 384 -3.63 14.03 -36.75
N LEU A 385 -2.68 13.44 -37.47
CA LEU A 385 -2.99 12.60 -38.64
C LEU A 385 -3.86 11.41 -38.22
N SER A 386 -3.63 10.81 -37.06
CA SER A 386 -4.39 9.66 -36.61
C SER A 386 -5.87 9.97 -36.35
N THR A 387 -6.26 11.22 -36.09
CA THR A 387 -7.68 11.62 -35.96
C THR A 387 -8.38 11.78 -37.30
N MET A 388 -7.65 11.75 -38.42
CA MET A 388 -8.17 11.96 -39.78
C MET A 388 -8.35 10.65 -40.57
N ARG A 389 -8.18 9.50 -39.92
CA ARG A 389 -8.25 8.18 -40.58
C ARG A 389 -9.66 7.86 -41.07
N VAL A 390 -9.76 7.42 -42.33
CA VAL A 390 -11.05 7.07 -42.97
C VAL A 390 -11.05 5.71 -43.66
N GLY A 391 -9.90 5.07 -43.86
CA GLY A 391 -9.82 3.74 -44.45
C GLY A 391 -8.41 3.16 -44.50
N VAL A 392 -8.28 1.93 -44.97
CA VAL A 392 -7.00 1.24 -45.18
C VAL A 392 -6.96 0.69 -46.60
N ILE A 393 -5.88 0.93 -47.33
CA ILE A 393 -5.68 0.39 -48.68
C ILE A 393 -5.48 -1.13 -48.60
N ARG A 394 -6.20 -1.89 -49.43
CA ARG A 394 -6.02 -3.34 -49.54
C ARG A 394 -4.57 -3.68 -49.88
N GLY A 395 -3.93 -4.48 -49.03
CA GLY A 395 -2.51 -4.87 -49.18
C GLY A 395 -1.50 -3.73 -48.92
N GLY A 396 -1.94 -2.51 -48.65
CA GLY A 396 -1.07 -1.33 -48.46
C GLY A 396 -0.50 -1.18 -47.06
N ALA A 397 -1.02 -1.93 -46.09
CA ALA A 397 -0.51 -1.93 -44.73
C ALA A 397 -0.23 -3.37 -44.28
N GLU A 398 0.80 -3.55 -43.45
CA GLU A 398 1.07 -4.79 -42.70
C GLU A 398 -0.13 -5.26 -41.83
N VAL A 399 -1.25 -4.52 -41.83
CA VAL A 399 -2.53 -4.85 -41.21
C VAL A 399 -3.11 -6.18 -41.69
N GLU A 400 -2.81 -6.68 -42.91
CA GLU A 400 -3.17 -8.06 -43.30
C GLU A 400 -2.42 -9.13 -42.50
N ILE A 401 -1.15 -8.88 -42.16
CA ILE A 401 -0.30 -9.81 -41.38
C ILE A 401 -0.74 -9.82 -39.92
N TRP A 402 -1.14 -8.66 -39.37
CA TRP A 402 -1.64 -8.54 -38.00
C TRP A 402 -3.11 -9.02 -37.85
N LYS A 403 -3.97 -8.84 -38.87
CA LYS A 403 -5.32 -9.42 -38.89
C LYS A 403 -5.32 -10.94 -39.07
N ARG A 404 -4.28 -11.53 -39.69
CA ARG A 404 -4.06 -12.99 -39.71
C ARG A 404 -3.51 -13.51 -38.38
N ALA A 405 -2.53 -12.83 -37.79
CA ALA A 405 -1.97 -13.19 -36.48
C ALA A 405 -2.99 -13.08 -35.32
N SER A 406 -3.95 -12.15 -35.39
CA SER A 406 -5.04 -12.06 -34.40
C SER A 406 -6.12 -13.14 -34.58
N LYS A 407 -6.23 -13.76 -35.77
CA LYS A 407 -7.12 -14.91 -36.00
C LYS A 407 -6.45 -16.25 -35.67
N GLU A 408 -5.12 -16.30 -35.72
CA GLU A 408 -4.29 -17.44 -35.36
C GLU A 408 -3.63 -17.17 -34.00
N GLY A 409 -4.36 -17.41 -32.90
CA GLY A 409 -3.98 -17.02 -31.53
C GLY A 409 -2.57 -17.41 -31.06
N ASN A 410 -1.55 -16.68 -31.49
CA ASN A 410 -0.18 -16.73 -31.02
C ASN A 410 0.14 -15.43 -30.30
N ALA A 411 -0.21 -15.40 -29.01
CA ALA A 411 0.40 -14.50 -28.05
C ALA A 411 1.78 -15.06 -27.69
N ILE A 412 2.84 -14.27 -27.90
CA ILE A 412 4.11 -14.41 -27.18
C ILE A 412 4.05 -13.48 -25.98
#